data_AF-A0A5P1R9D1-F1
#
_entry.id   AF-A0A5P1R9D1-F1
#
_cell.length_a   1.000
_cell.length_b   1.000
_cell.length_c   1.000
_cell.angle_alpha   90.00
_cell.angle_beta   90.00
_cell.angle_gamma   90.00
#
_symmetry.space_group_name_H-M   'P 1'
#
loop_
_entity.id
_entity.type
_entity.pdbx_description
1 polymer ?
#
loop_
_entity_poly.entity_id
_entity_poly.type
_entity_poly.pdbx_seq_one_letter_code
_entity_poly.pdbx_strand_id
1 'polypeptide(L)'
;MTELEALEVAISIAGGPTALSRKVTELATKEGTLPPGRGIKQQHITNWRHREKRCSAKYARFVAMAVNNKVTAHQLRPDLYPPDALSA
;
A
#
# COMPACT_ATOMS: atom_id res chain seq x y z
N MET A 1 2.67 -1.56 15.87
CA MET A 1 2.64 -2.16 14.52
C MET A 1 3.76 -1.56 13.72
N THR A 2 4.64 -2.38 13.15
CA THR A 2 5.73 -1.97 12.25
C THR A 2 5.21 -1.76 10.82
N GLU A 3 6.00 -1.10 9.96
CA GLU A 3 5.68 -0.93 8.53
C GLU A 3 5.48 -2.28 7.82
N LEU A 4 6.29 -3.28 8.17
CA LEU A 4 6.18 -4.63 7.62
C LEU A 4 4.88 -5.29 8.07
N GLU A 5 4.57 -5.25 9.36
CA GLU A 5 3.32 -5.82 9.91
C GLU A 5 2.10 -5.17 9.26
N ALA A 6 2.11 -3.85 9.08
CA ALA A 6 1.05 -3.12 8.38
C ALA A 6 0.89 -3.61 6.94
N LEU A 7 1.99 -3.82 6.21
CA LEU A 7 1.97 -4.36 4.86
C LEU A 7 1.44 -5.82 4.84
N GLU A 8 1.85 -6.67 5.78
CA GLU A 8 1.38 -8.05 5.85
C GLU A 8 -0.11 -8.14 6.18
N VAL A 9 -0.61 -7.29 7.09
CA VAL A 9 -2.05 -7.15 7.36
C VAL A 9 -2.79 -6.70 6.10
N ALA A 10 -2.27 -5.70 5.39
CA ALA A 10 -2.90 -5.24 4.13
C ALA A 10 -2.94 -6.35 3.06
N ILE A 11 -1.86 -7.13 2.92
CA ILE A 11 -1.80 -8.29 2.03
C ILE A 11 -2.88 -9.31 2.42
N SER A 12 -3.01 -9.63 3.71
CA SER A 12 -4.01 -10.59 4.20
C SER A 12 -5.44 -10.12 3.94
N ILE A 13 -5.77 -8.87 4.29
CA ILE A 13 -7.10 -8.27 4.06
C ILE A 13 -7.46 -8.23 2.57
N ALA A 14 -6.48 -7.98 1.71
CA ALA A 14 -6.70 -7.94 0.27
C ALA A 14 -6.98 -9.31 -0.35
N GLY A 15 -6.66 -10.41 0.34
CA GLY A 15 -6.73 -11.78 -0.20
C GLY A 15 -5.41 -12.26 -0.83
N GLY A 16 -4.28 -11.70 -0.41
CA GLY A 16 -2.94 -12.08 -0.84
C GLY A 16 -2.26 -11.09 -1.79
N PRO A 17 -0.97 -11.32 -2.13
CA PRO A 17 -0.16 -10.36 -2.88
C PRO A 17 -0.69 -10.05 -4.28
N THR A 18 -1.25 -11.04 -4.97
CA THR A 18 -1.84 -10.88 -6.31
C THR A 18 -3.11 -10.03 -6.27
N ALA A 19 -3.97 -10.27 -5.28
CA ALA A 19 -5.20 -9.49 -5.11
C ALA A 19 -4.89 -8.04 -4.73
N LEU A 20 -3.93 -7.84 -3.81
CA LEU A 20 -3.48 -6.50 -3.45
C LEU A 20 -2.90 -5.75 -4.67
N SER A 21 -2.04 -6.39 -5.46
CA SER A 21 -1.41 -5.73 -6.61
C SER A 21 -2.42 -5.30 -7.68
N ARG A 22 -3.48 -6.11 -7.90
CA ARG A 22 -4.60 -5.76 -8.80
C ARG A 22 -5.37 -4.54 -8.29
N LYS A 23 -5.81 -4.56 -7.03
CA LYS A 23 -6.55 -3.44 -6.42
C LYS A 23 -5.76 -2.13 -6.44
N VAL A 24 -4.48 -2.19 -6.07
CA VAL A 24 -3.61 -1.01 -6.08
C VAL A 24 -3.40 -0.49 -7.50
N THR A 25 -3.27 -1.38 -8.49
CA THR A 25 -3.17 -0.99 -9.90
C THR A 25 -4.43 -0.24 -10.35
N GLU A 26 -5.61 -0.80 -10.08
CA GLU A 26 -6.88 -0.18 -10.46
C GLU A 26 -7.05 1.22 -9.86
N LEU A 27 -6.79 1.36 -8.56
CA LEU A 27 -6.86 2.65 -7.86
C LEU A 27 -5.84 3.66 -8.40
N ALA A 28 -4.59 3.24 -8.57
CA ALA A 28 -3.54 4.13 -9.06
C ALA A 28 -3.75 4.54 -10.53
N THR A 29 -4.34 3.68 -11.37
CA THR A 29 -4.71 4.03 -12.75
C THR A 29 -5.90 4.99 -12.77
N LYS A 30 -6.92 4.76 -11.91
CA LYS A 30 -8.09 5.65 -11.79
C LYS A 30 -7.68 7.07 -11.38
N GLU A 31 -6.70 7.20 -10.49
CA GLU A 31 -6.16 8.47 -10.00
C GLU A 31 -5.04 9.06 -10.90
N GLY A 32 -4.82 8.51 -12.10
CA GLY A 32 -3.81 9.00 -13.05
C GLY A 32 -2.34 8.81 -12.63
N THR A 33 -2.09 8.10 -11.53
CA THR A 33 -0.73 7.85 -11.00
C THR A 33 0.03 6.76 -11.77
N LEU A 34 -0.71 5.84 -12.38
CA LEU A 34 -0.20 4.84 -13.31
C LEU A 34 -0.80 5.07 -14.71
N PRO A 35 0.03 5.08 -15.78
CA PRO A 35 -0.50 5.15 -17.13
C PRO A 35 -1.26 3.87 -17.49
N PRO A 36 -2.22 3.94 -18.43
CA PRO A 36 -2.94 2.78 -18.91
C PRO A 36 -1.97 1.72 -19.46
N GLY A 37 -2.26 0.45 -19.21
CA GLY A 37 -1.40 -0.68 -19.61
C GLY A 37 -0.18 -0.93 -18.73
N ARG A 38 0.10 -0.09 -17.72
CA ARG A 38 1.08 -0.40 -16.66
C ARG A 38 0.38 -0.75 -15.36
N GLY A 39 0.98 -1.67 -14.61
CA GLY A 39 0.43 -2.13 -13.35
C GLY A 39 1.46 -2.67 -12.38
N ILE A 40 1.05 -2.76 -11.12
CA ILE A 40 1.83 -3.38 -10.07
C ILE A 40 1.62 -4.89 -10.18
N LYS A 41 2.72 -5.59 -10.47
CA LYS A 41 2.81 -7.06 -10.43
C LYS A 41 2.91 -7.57 -8.98
N GLN A 42 2.47 -8.80 -8.75
CA GLN A 42 2.63 -9.53 -7.48
C GLN A 42 4.08 -9.45 -6.96
N GLN A 43 5.07 -9.58 -7.84
CA GLN A 43 6.50 -9.51 -7.50
C GLN A 43 6.90 -8.22 -6.81
N HIS A 44 6.28 -7.07 -7.13
CA HIS A 44 6.55 -5.83 -6.40
C HIS A 44 6.11 -5.95 -4.94
N ILE A 45 4.92 -6.52 -4.69
CA ILE A 45 4.42 -6.75 -3.32
C ILE A 45 5.35 -7.70 -2.57
N THR A 46 5.81 -8.77 -3.23
CA THR A 46 6.80 -9.70 -2.67
C THR A 46 8.11 -9.00 -2.32
N ASN A 47 8.61 -8.11 -3.19
CA ASN A 47 9.82 -7.33 -2.92
C ASN A 47 9.62 -6.36 -1.73
N TRP A 48 8.48 -5.69 -1.65
CA TRP A 48 8.12 -4.83 -0.52
C TRP A 48 8.15 -5.62 0.80
N ARG A 49 7.54 -6.81 0.81
CA ARG A 49 7.45 -7.68 1.98
C ARG A 49 8.80 -8.27 2.40
N HIS A 50 9.57 -8.81 1.45
CA HIS A 50 10.75 -9.62 1.78
C HIS A 50 12.06 -8.83 1.76
N ARG A 51 12.21 -7.87 0.83
CA ARG A 51 13.46 -7.13 0.62
C ARG A 51 13.43 -5.76 1.29
N GLU A 52 12.41 -4.95 1.00
CA GLU A 52 12.34 -3.57 1.51
C GLU A 52 11.79 -3.52 2.94
N LYS A 53 11.06 -4.55 3.36
CA LYS A 53 10.37 -4.65 4.66
C LYS A 53 9.36 -3.53 4.91
N ARG A 54 8.86 -2.89 3.84
CA ARG A 54 7.89 -1.80 3.89
C ARG A 54 7.22 -1.56 2.54
N CYS A 55 6.14 -0.81 2.54
CA CYS A 55 5.43 -0.43 1.32
C CYS A 55 6.20 0.65 0.52
N SER A 56 6.01 0.66 -0.80
CA SER A 56 6.51 1.75 -1.65
C SER A 56 5.82 3.08 -1.32
N ALA A 57 6.61 4.15 -1.23
CA ALA A 57 6.17 5.52 -0.96
C ALA A 57 5.01 5.94 -1.87
N LYS A 58 5.20 5.67 -3.17
CA LYS A 58 4.26 6.04 -4.24
C LYS A 58 2.90 5.36 -4.08
N TYR A 59 2.87 4.17 -3.45
CA TYR A 59 1.68 3.33 -3.42
C TYR A 59 1.05 3.18 -2.03
N ALA A 60 1.62 3.79 -0.99
CA ALA A 60 1.12 3.67 0.39
C ALA A 60 -0.35 4.08 0.53
N ARG A 61 -0.76 5.21 -0.06
CA ARG A 61 -2.19 5.64 -0.05
C ARG A 61 -3.10 4.67 -0.78
N PHE A 62 -2.68 4.16 -1.93
CA PHE A 62 -3.48 3.21 -2.71
C PHE A 62 -3.59 1.85 -2.02
N VAL A 63 -2.54 1.41 -1.30
CA VAL A 63 -2.60 0.20 -0.47
C VAL A 63 -3.60 0.39 0.67
N ALA A 64 -3.58 1.53 1.37
CA ALA A 64 -4.56 1.84 2.41
C ALA A 64 -6.01 1.84 1.86
N MET A 65 -6.23 2.48 0.72
CA MET A 65 -7.52 2.50 0.03
C MET A 65 -7.97 1.10 -0.42
N ALA A 66 -7.06 0.28 -0.93
CA ALA A 66 -7.34 -1.09 -1.39
C ALA A 66 -7.88 -2.02 -0.28
N VAL A 67 -7.62 -1.67 0.98
CA VAL A 67 -8.08 -2.40 2.18
C VAL A 67 -9.10 -1.60 2.99
N ASN A 68 -9.76 -0.62 2.37
CA ASN A 68 -10.76 0.25 3.00
C ASN A 68 -10.25 0.92 4.29
N ASN A 69 -8.99 1.38 4.28
CA ASN A 69 -8.31 2.04 5.42
C ASN A 69 -8.25 1.23 6.72
N LYS A 70 -8.47 -0.09 6.67
CA LYS A 70 -8.18 -0.98 7.82
C LYS A 70 -6.68 -0.99 8.18
N VAL A 71 -5.84 -0.66 7.21
CA VAL A 71 -4.45 -0.22 7.41
C VAL A 71 -4.34 1.16 6.78
N THR A 72 -3.78 2.12 7.52
CA THR A 72 -3.64 3.52 7.11
C THR A 72 -2.31 3.77 6.39
N ALA A 73 -2.23 4.86 5.63
CA ALA A 73 -0.98 5.28 5.00
C ALA A 73 0.11 5.62 6.05
N HIS A 74 -0.28 6.14 7.21
CA HIS A 74 0.61 6.35 8.36
C HIS A 74 1.24 5.04 8.84
N GLN A 75 0.44 3.97 9.00
CA GLN A 75 0.97 2.68 9.43
C GLN A 75 1.92 2.04 8.39
N LEU A 76 1.68 2.30 7.10
CA LEU A 76 2.52 1.77 6.01
C LEU A 76 3.80 2.56 5.78
N ARG A 77 3.74 3.89 5.98
CA ARG A 77 4.81 4.86 5.72
C ARG A 77 4.72 6.04 6.70
N PRO A 78 5.07 5.84 7.97
CA PRO A 78 4.97 6.88 9.00
C PRO A 78 5.93 8.05 8.74
N ASP A 79 7.00 7.80 7.98
CA ASP A 79 7.97 8.79 7.51
C ASP A 79 7.37 9.80 6.50
N LEU A 80 6.35 9.40 5.74
CA LEU A 80 5.69 10.25 4.74
C LEU A 80 4.33 10.76 5.19
N TYR A 81 3.68 10.01 6.07
CA TYR A 81 2.36 10.32 6.60
C TYR A 81 2.47 10.36 8.12
N PRO A 82 3.08 11.39 8.73
CA PRO A 82 3.12 11.51 10.18
C PRO A 82 1.69 11.58 10.75
N PRO A 83 1.47 11.15 12.01
CA PRO A 83 0.17 11.33 12.63
C PRO A 83 -0.10 12.83 12.66
N ASP A 84 -1.29 13.24 12.23
CA ASP A 84 -1.65 14.64 12.11
C ASP A 84 -1.34 15.35 13.44
N ALA A 85 -0.39 16.30 13.39
CA ALA A 85 0.00 17.08 14.56
C ALA A 85 -1.01 18.21 14.87
N LEU A 86 -2.22 18.19 14.29
CA LEU A 86 -3.26 19.18 14.51
C LEU A 86 -4.66 18.56 14.56
N SER A 87 -5.05 18.17 15.78
CA SER A 87 -6.43 18.32 16.26
C SER A 87 -6.39 18.46 17.79
N ALA A 88 -5.85 19.58 18.26
CA ALA A 88 -6.02 20.13 19.60
C ALA A 88 -6.36 21.62 19.46
#